data_AF-A0A1X7SKR5-F1
#
_entry.id   AF-A0A1X7SKR5-F1
#
_cell.length_a   1.000
_cell.length_b   1.000
_cell.length_c   1.000
_cell.angle_alpha   90.00
_cell.angle_beta   90.00
_cell.angle_gamma   90.00
#
_symmetry.space_group_name_H-M   'P 1'
#
loop_
_entity.id
_entity.type
_entity.pdbx_description
1 polymer ?
#
loop_
_entity_poly.entity_id
_entity_poly.type
_entity_poly.pdbx_seq_one_letter_code
_entity_poly.pdbx_strand_id
1 'polypeptide(L)' 'MHREREKGFELEYHSLASPKVYPHFIAKLDCNGPKNRFANIYPFDDSRVVLSVLNGIEGSDYINASFID' A
#
# COMPACT_ATOMS: atom_id res chain seq x y z
N MET A 1 -8.74 -35.22 8.86
CA MET A 1 -7.30 -34.91 8.78
C MET A 1 -6.99 -33.58 8.05
N HIS A 2 -7.77 -33.12 7.07
CA HIS A 2 -7.57 -31.80 6.43
C HIS A 2 -8.03 -30.58 7.25
N ARG A 3 -9.13 -30.73 8.01
CA ARG A 3 -9.80 -29.63 8.73
C ARG A 3 -9.00 -29.02 9.89
N GLU A 4 -8.03 -29.75 10.45
CA GLU A 4 -7.18 -29.25 11.55
C GLU A 4 -5.98 -28.45 11.03
N ARG A 5 -5.50 -28.74 9.83
CA ARG A 5 -4.42 -27.95 9.19
C ARG A 5 -4.89 -26.55 8.80
N GLU A 6 -6.12 -26.43 8.29
CA GLU A 6 -6.71 -25.12 7.93
C GLU A 6 -6.84 -24.21 9.15
N LYS A 7 -7.27 -24.74 10.31
CA LYS A 7 -7.30 -24.00 11.57
C LYS A 7 -5.91 -23.54 12.02
N GLY A 8 -4.88 -24.36 11.82
CA GLY A 8 -3.51 -23.99 12.14
C GLY A 8 -3.04 -22.76 11.36
N PHE A 9 -3.27 -22.75 10.03
CA PHE A 9 -2.92 -21.62 9.18
C PHE A 9 -3.75 -20.36 9.47
N GLU A 10 -5.02 -20.52 9.81
CA GLU A 10 -5.88 -19.39 10.19
C GLU A 10 -5.38 -18.72 11.48
N LEU A 11 -5.03 -19.51 12.50
CA LEU A 11 -4.45 -18.99 13.74
C LEU A 11 -3.09 -18.32 13.50
N GLU A 12 -2.22 -18.93 12.68
CA GLU A 12 -0.92 -18.37 12.32
C GLU A 12 -1.07 -17.03 11.59
N TYR A 13 -1.96 -16.95 10.59
CA TYR A 13 -2.25 -15.71 9.86
C TYR A 13 -2.74 -14.59 10.80
N HIS A 14 -3.67 -14.91 11.71
CA HIS A 14 -4.16 -13.94 12.69
C HIS A 14 -3.15 -13.56 13.76
N SER A 15 -2.07 -14.32 13.92
CA SER A 15 -0.97 -14.00 14.84
C SER A 15 0.04 -13.01 14.25
N LEU A 16 -0.02 -12.74 12.93
CA LEU A 16 0.81 -11.71 12.31
C LEU A 16 0.59 -10.36 13.01
N ALA A 17 1.69 -9.64 13.25
CA ALA A 17 1.62 -8.34 13.89
C ALA A 17 0.68 -7.42 13.11
N SER A 18 -0.21 -6.73 13.84
CA SER A 18 -1.11 -5.75 13.24
C SER A 18 -0.33 -4.79 12.34
N PRO A 19 -0.84 -4.46 11.14
CA PRO A 19 -0.18 -3.52 10.27
C PRO A 19 0.05 -2.22 11.03
N LYS A 20 1.31 -1.82 11.16
CA LYS A 20 1.62 -0.48 11.62
C LYS A 20 1.00 0.48 10.61
N VAL A 21 0.18 1.41 11.09
CA VAL A 21 -0.42 2.42 10.22
C VAL A 21 0.65 3.47 9.98
N TYR A 22 1.17 3.50 8.76
CA TYR A 22 2.15 4.48 8.32
C TYR A 22 1.47 5.60 7.50
N PRO A 23 2.12 6.77 7.41
CA PRO A 23 1.70 7.85 6.52
C PRO A 23 1.52 7.39 5.07
N HIS A 24 0.52 7.96 4.40
CA HIS A 24 0.18 7.72 2.99
C HIS A 24 -0.44 9.01 2.40
N PHE A 25 0.11 10.16 2.79
CA PHE A 25 -0.42 11.47 2.45
C PHE A 25 -0.31 11.75 0.94
N ILE A 26 0.78 11.31 0.30
CA ILE A 26 1.00 11.54 -1.15
C ILE A 26 -0.07 10.83 -1.98
N ALA A 27 -0.43 9.61 -1.58
CA ALA A 27 -1.44 8.80 -2.24
C ALA A 27 -2.85 9.40 -2.16
N LYS A 28 -3.09 10.28 -1.18
CA LYS A 28 -4.37 10.93 -0.89
C LYS A 28 -4.51 12.35 -1.43
N LEU A 29 -3.48 12.88 -2.08
CA LEU A 29 -3.60 14.16 -2.79
C LEU A 29 -4.70 14.06 -3.87
N ASP A 30 -5.47 15.13 -4.07
CA ASP A 30 -6.59 15.14 -5.02
C ASP A 30 -6.15 14.76 -6.44
N CYS A 31 -4.98 15.23 -6.87
CA CYS A 31 -4.38 14.91 -8.17
C CYS A 31 -3.94 13.44 -8.31
N ASN A 32 -3.80 12.71 -7.19
CA ASN A 32 -3.36 11.31 -7.15
C ASN A 32 -4.50 10.33 -6.89
N GLY A 33 -5.63 10.77 -6.35
CA GLY A 33 -6.81 9.95 -6.10
C GLY A 33 -7.22 9.06 -7.29
N PRO A 34 -7.41 9.61 -8.50
CA PRO A 34 -7.76 8.83 -9.70
C PRO A 34 -6.69 7.83 -10.15
N LYS A 35 -5.44 7.95 -9.67
CA LYS A 35 -4.32 7.04 -10.00
C LYS A 35 -4.35 5.77 -9.12
N ASN A 36 -5.26 5.70 -8.14
CA ASN A 36 -5.48 4.54 -7.27
C ASN A 36 -6.64 3.69 -7.79
N ARG A 37 -6.42 2.38 -7.96
CA ARG A 37 -7.51 1.45 -8.34
C ARG A 37 -8.58 1.32 -7.25
N PHE A 38 -8.17 1.37 -5.99
CA PHE A 38 -9.05 1.22 -4.83
C PHE A 38 -8.81 2.37 -3.84
N ALA A 39 -9.88 2.98 -3.34
CA ALA A 39 -9.82 4.12 -2.41
C ALA A 39 -9.44 3.73 -0.98
N ASN A 40 -9.11 2.46 -0.73
CA ASN A 40 -8.69 1.96 0.58
C ASN A 40 -7.35 1.21 0.52
N ILE A 41 -6.64 1.23 -0.62
CA ILE A 41 -5.34 0.58 -0.80
C ILE A 41 -4.34 1.62 -1.32
N TYR A 42 -3.39 1.99 -0.46
CA TYR A 42 -2.41 3.05 -0.71
C TYR A 42 -1.00 2.56 -0.39
N PRO A 43 0.03 3.03 -1.12
CA PRO A 43 1.41 2.85 -0.70
C PRO A 43 1.70 3.74 0.52
N PHE A 44 2.64 3.32 1.36
CA PHE A 44 3.15 4.17 2.45
C PHE A 44 4.15 5.18 1.90
N ASP A 45 4.20 6.37 2.50
CA ASP A 45 5.05 7.47 2.01
C ASP A 45 6.55 7.10 2.03
N ASP A 46 7.00 6.35 3.04
CA ASP A 46 8.40 5.98 3.24
C ASP A 46 8.89 4.89 2.26
N SER A 47 8.00 4.08 1.71
CA SER A 47 8.36 2.95 0.83
C SER A 47 7.80 3.07 -0.59
N ARG A 48 7.08 4.14 -0.91
CA ARG A 48 6.52 4.33 -2.25
C ARG A 48 7.61 4.42 -3.31
N VAL A 49 7.28 3.97 -4.52
CA VAL A 49 8.11 4.25 -5.69
C VAL A 49 7.88 5.70 -6.12
N VAL A 50 8.97 6.49 -6.21
CA VAL A 50 8.93 7.88 -6.66
C VAL A 50 9.37 7.94 -8.12
N LEU A 51 8.47 8.38 -9.01
CA LEU A 51 8.79 8.59 -10.42
C LEU A 51 9.53 9.92 -10.63
N SER A 52 10.17 10.07 -11.79
CA SER A 52 10.73 11.35 -12.21
C SER A 52 9.62 12.40 -12.36
N VAL A 53 9.82 13.58 -11.76
CA VAL A 53 8.89 14.70 -11.86
C VAL A 53 8.85 15.23 -13.29
N LEU A 54 7.65 15.47 -13.80
CA LEU A 54 7.40 16.18 -15.05
C LEU A 54 7.03 17.64 -14.74
N ASN A 55 7.75 18.58 -15.36
CA ASN A 55 7.55 20.02 -15.11
C ASN A 55 6.10 20.45 -15.40
N GLY A 56 5.50 21.15 -14.44
CA GLY A 56 4.12 21.66 -14.54
C GLY A 56 3.03 20.60 -14.37
N ILE A 57 3.37 19.34 -14.10
CA ILE A 57 2.39 18.26 -13.89
C ILE A 57 2.41 17.85 -12.42
N GLU A 58 1.40 18.29 -11.67
CA GLU A 58 1.24 17.94 -10.26
C GLU A 58 1.03 16.43 -10.07
N GLY A 59 1.72 15.86 -9.08
CA GLY A 59 1.66 14.42 -8.78
C GLY A 59 2.25 13.53 -9.88
N SER A 60 3.05 14.07 -10.80
CA SER A 60 3.73 13.28 -11.84
C SER A 60 4.75 12.28 -11.28
N ASP A 61 5.18 12.48 -10.03
CA ASP A 61 6.07 11.58 -9.30
C ASP A 61 5.34 10.39 -8.66
N TYR A 62 4.01 10.32 -8.76
CA TYR A 62 3.20 9.35 -8.04
C TYR A 62 2.78 8.15 -8.89
N ILE A 63 3.03 6.96 -8.34
CA ILE A 63 2.42 5.69 -8.72
C ILE A 63 2.02 4.94 -7.44
N ASN A 64 0.88 4.23 -7.46
CA ASN A 64 0.49 3.35 -6.35
C ASN A 64 1.35 2.07 -6.39
N ALA A 65 2.56 2.14 -5.82
CA ALA A 65 3.50 1.03 -5.71
C ALA A 65 4.45 1.26 -4.54
N SER A 66 4.93 0.18 -3.92
CA SER A 66 5.91 0.21 -2.82
C SER A 66 7.07 -0.74 -3.09
N PHE A 67 8.26 -0.40 -2.60
CA PHE A 67 9.37 -1.35 -2.47
C PHE A 67 9.07 -2.37 -1.37
N ILE A 68 9.50 -3.61 -1.58
CA ILE A 68 9.40 -4.73 -0.64
C ILE A 68 10.78 -5.40 -0.60
N ASP A 69 11.26 -5.70 0.60
CA ASP A 69 12.53 -6.43 0.82
C ASP A 69 12.45 -7.90 0.39
#